data_AF-A0A7R9V464-F1
#
_entry.id   AF-A0A7R9V464-F1
#
_cell.length_a   1.000
_cell.length_b   1.000
_cell.length_c   1.000
_cell.angle_alpha   90.00
_cell.angle_beta   90.00
_cell.angle_gamma   90.00
#
_symmetry.space_group_name_H-M   'P 1'
#
loop_
_entity.id
_entity.type
_entity.pdbx_description
1 polymer ?
#
loop_
_entity_poly.entity_id
_entity_poly.type
_entity_poly.pdbx_seq_one_letter_code
_entity_poly.pdbx_strand_id
1 'polypeptide(L)'
;TPTKLRVHAKALHYVERSLELLIDLLSQLPTRRFVHTLLEDRALLVRAKLAAPYRHADARCDLYRQLVDLFGFYMSFPIDDHTGDPMTDDAVAAAHYEKITQLQRLAFSHVPKLRELSLSACATVEKRDWLRRQLGALSVDELRFLVTRQLRLLPEADPQAGDPVFLK
;
A
#
# COMPACT_ATOMS: atom_id res chain seq x y z
N THR A 1 13.92 -20.53 19.20
CA THR A 1 15.21 -20.10 18.61
C THR A 1 14.90 -19.16 17.47
N PRO A 2 15.36 -17.91 17.45
CA PRO A 2 15.06 -17.02 16.34
C PRO A 2 15.75 -17.60 15.11
N THR A 3 14.96 -18.06 14.14
CA THR A 3 15.43 -18.54 12.85
C THR A 3 16.26 -17.43 12.24
N LYS A 4 17.60 -17.57 12.22
CA LYS A 4 18.49 -16.55 11.66
C LYS A 4 18.01 -16.25 10.25
N LEU A 5 17.58 -15.00 10.01
CA LEU A 5 17.13 -14.59 8.70
C LEU A 5 18.29 -14.78 7.72
N ARG A 6 18.11 -15.70 6.76
CA ARG A 6 19.12 -15.98 5.73
C ARG A 6 18.96 -14.95 4.61
N VAL A 7 19.43 -13.75 4.86
CA VAL A 7 19.51 -12.70 3.83
C VAL A 7 20.83 -12.85 3.07
N HIS A 8 20.75 -13.00 1.75
CA HIS A 8 21.92 -12.95 0.90
C HIS A 8 22.39 -11.49 0.79
N ALA A 9 23.60 -11.18 1.26
CA ALA A 9 24.11 -9.81 1.33
C ALA A 9 24.04 -9.05 -0.01
N LYS A 10 24.37 -9.72 -1.12
CA LYS A 10 24.27 -9.14 -2.47
C LYS A 10 22.83 -8.78 -2.87
N ALA A 11 21.87 -9.63 -2.50
CA ALA A 11 20.46 -9.38 -2.80
C ALA A 11 19.92 -8.22 -1.95
N LEU A 12 20.27 -8.16 -0.67
CA LEU A 12 19.91 -7.03 0.19
C LEU A 12 20.43 -5.72 -0.37
N HIS A 13 21.73 -5.67 -0.69
CA HIS A 13 22.36 -4.48 -1.25
C HIS A 13 21.71 -4.03 -2.57
N TYR A 14 21.38 -4.98 -3.44
CA TYR A 14 20.67 -4.68 -4.68
C TYR A 14 19.32 -4.00 -4.42
N VAL A 15 18.54 -4.51 -3.47
CA VAL A 15 17.23 -3.94 -3.16
C VAL A 15 17.35 -2.59 -2.45
N GLU A 16 18.35 -2.40 -1.56
CA GLU A 16 18.66 -1.10 -0.96
C GLU A 16 18.95 -0.05 -2.04
N ARG A 17 19.83 -0.36 -3.00
CA ARG A 17 20.13 0.53 -4.13
C ARG A 17 18.93 0.77 -5.05
N SER A 18 18.08 -0.24 -5.21
CA SER A 18 16.83 -0.09 -5.96
C SER A 18 15.86 0.87 -5.26
N LEU A 19 15.75 0.79 -3.93
CA LEU A 19 14.92 1.71 -3.14
C LEU A 19 15.46 3.14 -3.20
N GLU A 20 16.77 3.34 -3.08
CA GLU A 20 17.39 4.66 -3.27
C GLU A 20 17.04 5.27 -4.63
N LEU A 21 17.19 4.50 -5.72
CA LEU A 21 16.80 4.97 -7.05
C LEU A 21 15.33 5.38 -7.11
N LEU A 22 14.43 4.59 -6.51
CA LEU A 22 13.00 4.91 -6.51
C LEU A 22 12.68 6.15 -5.67
N ILE A 23 13.37 6.33 -4.54
CA ILE A 23 13.27 7.53 -3.71
C ILE A 23 13.71 8.75 -4.52
N ASP A 24 14.84 8.68 -5.20
CA ASP A 24 15.36 9.77 -6.04
C ASP A 24 14.38 10.13 -7.15
N LEU A 25 13.82 9.13 -7.85
CA LEU A 25 12.80 9.33 -8.87
C LEU A 25 11.50 9.95 -8.32
N LEU A 26 11.12 9.64 -7.08
CA LEU A 26 9.93 10.23 -6.45
C LEU A 26 10.17 11.62 -5.87
N SER A 27 11.44 11.96 -5.57
CA SER A 27 11.85 13.25 -5.02
C SER A 27 11.88 14.38 -6.05
N GLN A 28 11.84 14.03 -7.34
CA GLN A 28 11.91 14.98 -8.45
C GLN A 28 10.59 14.96 -9.22
N LEU A 29 9.93 16.11 -9.32
CA LEU A 29 8.63 16.25 -10.00
C LEU A 29 8.56 15.64 -11.41
N PRO A 30 9.56 15.85 -12.30
CA PRO A 30 9.48 15.35 -13.67
C PRO A 30 9.42 13.82 -13.77
N THR A 31 10.11 13.12 -12.86
CA THR A 31 10.13 11.66 -12.83
C THR A 31 8.98 11.11 -12.00
N ARG A 32 8.61 11.79 -10.91
CA ARG A 32 7.53 11.40 -10.00
C ARG A 32 6.20 11.21 -10.74
N ARG A 33 5.85 12.14 -11.63
CA ARG A 33 4.55 12.22 -12.34
C ARG A 33 4.03 10.89 -12.89
N PHE A 34 4.92 10.04 -13.40
CA PHE A 34 4.55 8.74 -13.98
C PHE A 34 5.04 7.57 -13.13
N VAL A 35 6.16 7.74 -12.43
CA VAL A 35 6.72 6.70 -11.57
C VAL A 35 5.80 6.44 -10.37
N HIS A 36 5.26 7.49 -9.74
CA HIS A 36 4.39 7.34 -8.56
C HIS A 36 3.19 6.44 -8.83
N THR A 37 2.42 6.73 -9.89
CA THR A 37 1.27 5.90 -10.29
C THR A 37 1.66 4.46 -10.61
N LEU A 38 2.80 4.24 -11.28
CA LEU A 38 3.30 2.88 -11.54
C LEU A 38 3.64 2.13 -10.25
N LEU A 39 4.26 2.81 -9.28
CA LEU A 39 4.62 2.19 -8.00
C LEU A 39 3.40 1.88 -7.13
N GLU A 40 2.37 2.71 -7.19
CA GLU A 40 1.06 2.45 -6.57
C GLU A 40 0.39 1.22 -7.20
N ASP A 41 0.30 1.14 -8.53
CA ASP A 41 -0.29 0.00 -9.26
C ASP A 41 0.41 -1.33 -8.96
N ARG A 42 1.73 -1.30 -8.72
CA ARG A 42 2.51 -2.49 -8.33
C ARG A 42 2.46 -2.81 -6.83
N ALA A 43 1.79 -1.98 -6.03
CA ALA A 43 1.72 -2.08 -4.58
C ALA A 43 3.12 -2.23 -3.94
N LEU A 44 4.13 -1.54 -4.49
CA LEU A 44 5.53 -1.80 -4.14
C LEU A 44 5.83 -1.50 -2.67
N LEU A 45 5.24 -0.44 -2.12
CA LEU A 45 5.41 -0.10 -0.71
C LEU A 45 4.89 -1.20 0.22
N VAL A 46 3.74 -1.81 -0.12
CA VAL A 46 3.17 -2.93 0.65
C VAL A 46 4.11 -4.13 0.60
N ARG A 47 4.62 -4.47 -0.59
CA ARG A 47 5.60 -5.55 -0.77
C ARG A 47 6.87 -5.32 0.03
N ALA A 48 7.39 -4.09 0.01
CA ALA A 48 8.60 -3.73 0.73
C ALA A 48 8.41 -3.85 2.26
N LYS A 49 7.27 -3.41 2.78
CA LYS A 49 6.92 -3.55 4.22
C LYS A 49 6.67 -5.00 4.64
N LEU A 50 6.18 -5.85 3.74
CA LEU A 50 5.96 -7.27 4.03
C LEU A 50 7.23 -8.13 3.87
N ALA A 51 8.25 -7.62 3.18
CA ALA A 51 9.51 -8.30 2.99
C ALA A 51 10.20 -8.59 4.32
N ALA A 52 10.88 -9.74 4.38
CA ALA A 52 11.55 -10.19 5.60
C ALA A 52 12.56 -9.17 6.18
N PRO A 53 13.37 -8.45 5.37
CA PRO A 53 14.29 -7.43 5.90
C PRO A 53 13.58 -6.27 6.62
N TYR A 54 12.31 -5.97 6.30
CA TYR A 54 11.54 -4.96 7.03
C TYR A 54 11.00 -5.50 8.37
N ARG A 55 10.49 -6.74 8.37
CA ARG A 55 9.77 -7.33 9.51
C ARG A 55 10.68 -7.84 10.64
N HIS A 56 11.94 -8.11 10.36
CA HIS A 56 12.87 -8.68 11.34
C HIS A 56 13.83 -7.63 11.90
N ALA A 57 14.03 -7.66 13.22
CA ALA A 57 14.94 -6.78 13.96
C ALA A 57 16.41 -7.24 13.84
N ASP A 58 16.90 -7.42 12.62
CA ASP A 58 18.31 -7.71 12.34
C ASP A 58 19.02 -6.41 11.97
N ALA A 59 20.10 -6.07 12.68
CA ALA A 59 20.87 -4.84 12.45
C ALA A 59 21.38 -4.71 11.00
N ARG A 60 21.61 -5.84 10.32
CA ARG A 60 22.03 -5.85 8.91
C ARG A 60 20.97 -5.28 7.96
N CYS A 61 19.70 -5.24 8.37
CA CYS A 61 18.57 -4.76 7.57
C CYS A 61 18.13 -3.35 7.97
N ASP A 62 18.86 -2.67 8.87
CA ASP A 62 18.47 -1.35 9.38
C ASP A 62 18.39 -0.31 8.26
N LEU A 63 19.35 -0.31 7.32
CA LEU A 63 19.33 0.58 6.16
C LEU A 63 18.10 0.32 5.29
N TYR A 64 17.81 -0.95 4.96
CA TYR A 64 16.60 -1.30 4.23
C TYR A 64 15.32 -0.76 4.91
N ARG A 65 15.18 -0.90 6.23
CA ARG A 65 14.02 -0.36 6.95
C ARG A 65 13.91 1.16 6.81
N GLN A 66 15.02 1.87 7.04
CA GLN A 66 15.08 3.32 6.89
C GLN A 66 14.71 3.77 5.48
N LEU A 67 15.20 3.06 4.45
CA LEU A 67 14.86 3.33 3.05
C LEU A 67 13.39 3.06 2.77
N VAL A 68 12.79 1.98 3.30
CA VAL A 68 11.35 1.70 3.14
C VAL A 68 10.50 2.77 3.82
N ASP A 69 10.91 3.28 4.97
CA ASP A 69 10.19 4.36 5.67
C ASP A 69 10.28 5.68 4.89
N LEU A 70 11.47 6.03 4.37
CA LEU A 70 11.67 7.20 3.50
C LEU A 70 10.90 7.07 2.18
N PHE A 71 10.91 5.88 1.57
CA PHE A 71 10.11 5.57 0.39
C PHE A 71 8.61 5.75 0.68
N GLY A 72 8.15 5.30 1.85
CA GLY A 72 6.78 5.51 2.31
C GLY A 72 6.41 6.99 2.45
N PHE A 73 7.32 7.82 2.97
CA PHE A 73 7.15 9.27 3.02
C PHE A 73 6.93 9.86 1.62
N TYR A 74 7.80 9.54 0.66
CA TYR A 74 7.67 10.08 -0.70
C TYR A 74 6.42 9.54 -1.43
N MET A 75 6.01 8.30 -1.19
CA MET A 75 4.76 7.76 -1.77
C MET A 75 3.51 8.48 -1.26
N SER A 76 3.54 9.03 -0.05
CA SER A 76 2.39 9.70 0.58
C SER A 76 2.57 11.21 0.74
N PHE A 77 3.59 11.79 0.10
CA PHE A 77 3.85 13.23 0.18
C PHE A 77 2.71 14.02 -0.48
N PRO A 78 2.14 15.04 0.21
CA PRO A 78 0.95 15.76 -0.25
C PRO A 78 1.30 16.77 -1.36
N ILE A 79 1.43 16.27 -2.59
CA ILE A 79 1.76 17.05 -3.78
C ILE A 79 0.93 16.58 -4.97
N ASP A 80 0.52 17.49 -5.83
CA ASP A 80 -0.10 17.14 -7.11
C ASP A 80 0.97 16.64 -8.08
N ASP A 81 0.87 15.38 -8.51
CA ASP A 81 1.87 14.75 -9.40
C ASP A 81 1.91 15.35 -10.81
N HIS A 82 0.90 16.13 -11.22
CA HIS A 82 0.83 16.77 -12.53
C HIS A 82 1.29 18.22 -12.53
N THR A 83 0.85 19.02 -11.54
CA THR A 83 1.23 20.43 -11.44
C THR A 83 2.49 20.63 -10.62
N GLY A 84 2.76 19.73 -9.66
CA GLY A 84 3.84 19.84 -8.68
C GLY A 84 3.53 20.79 -7.53
N ASP A 85 2.29 21.26 -7.43
CA ASP A 85 1.88 22.15 -6.35
C ASP A 85 1.63 21.36 -5.06
N PRO A 86 2.00 21.91 -3.89
CA PRO A 86 1.66 21.30 -2.62
C PRO A 86 0.13 21.22 -2.46
N MET A 87 -0.36 20.08 -1.98
CA MET A 87 -1.77 19.93 -1.65
C MET A 87 -2.09 20.65 -0.34
N THR A 88 -3.24 21.31 -0.27
CA THR A 88 -3.76 21.84 1.00
C THR A 88 -4.26 20.71 1.89
N ASP A 89 -4.32 20.94 3.20
CA ASP A 89 -4.85 19.96 4.16
C ASP A 89 -6.28 19.52 3.80
N ASP A 90 -7.11 20.46 3.34
CA ASP A 90 -8.46 20.18 2.86
C ASP A 90 -8.47 19.28 1.61
N ALA A 91 -7.55 19.51 0.66
CA ALA A 91 -7.44 18.69 -0.54
C ALA A 91 -6.97 17.26 -0.21
N VAL A 92 -6.02 17.13 0.74
CA VAL A 92 -5.56 15.82 1.23
C VAL A 92 -6.72 15.08 1.92
N ALA A 93 -7.48 15.75 2.77
CA ALA A 93 -8.64 15.18 3.44
C ALA A 93 -9.74 14.77 2.45
N ALA A 94 -10.04 15.61 1.45
CA ALA A 94 -11.01 15.30 0.42
C ALA A 94 -10.60 14.07 -0.41
N ALA A 95 -9.32 13.99 -0.83
CA ALA A 95 -8.80 12.83 -1.56
C ALA A 95 -8.87 11.54 -0.72
N HIS A 96 -8.62 11.63 0.58
CA HIS A 96 -8.76 10.50 1.50
C HIS A 96 -10.21 10.02 1.60
N TYR A 97 -11.16 10.93 1.81
CA TYR A 97 -12.58 10.58 1.91
C TYR A 97 -13.17 10.06 0.60
N GLU A 98 -12.67 10.51 -0.54
CA GLU A 98 -13.06 9.96 -1.85
C GLU A 98 -12.66 8.48 -1.94
N LYS A 99 -11.43 8.11 -1.52
CA LYS A 99 -11.00 6.70 -1.48
C LYS A 99 -11.89 5.83 -0.57
N ILE A 100 -12.26 6.35 0.61
CA ILE A 100 -13.18 5.64 1.52
C ILE A 100 -14.56 5.48 0.88
N THR A 101 -15.10 6.56 0.30
CA THR A 101 -16.43 6.56 -0.30
C THR A 101 -16.50 5.60 -1.49
N GLN A 102 -15.45 5.53 -2.30
CA GLN A 102 -15.33 4.55 -3.39
C GLN A 102 -15.36 3.11 -2.87
N LEU A 103 -14.61 2.81 -1.81
CA LEU A 103 -14.67 1.51 -1.15
C LEU A 103 -16.08 1.18 -0.66
N GLN A 104 -16.75 2.13 0.00
CA GLN A 104 -18.11 1.92 0.53
C GLN A 104 -19.13 1.66 -0.58
N ARG A 105 -19.08 2.43 -1.69
CA ARG A 105 -19.96 2.23 -2.84
C ARG A 105 -19.77 0.86 -3.48
N LEU A 106 -18.52 0.44 -3.68
CA LEU A 106 -18.20 -0.86 -4.29
C LEU A 106 -18.57 -2.02 -3.37
N ALA A 107 -18.31 -1.89 -2.06
CA ALA A 107 -18.69 -2.85 -1.05
C ALA A 107 -20.22 -3.02 -0.99
N PHE A 108 -20.98 -1.91 -1.02
CA PHE A 108 -22.44 -1.93 -0.99
C PHE A 108 -23.02 -2.71 -2.18
N SER A 109 -22.46 -2.46 -3.37
CA SER A 109 -22.97 -3.02 -4.62
C SER A 109 -22.58 -4.49 -4.82
N HIS A 110 -21.38 -4.89 -4.39
CA HIS A 110 -20.81 -6.18 -4.82
C HIS A 110 -20.50 -7.15 -3.68
N VAL A 111 -20.45 -6.70 -2.41
CA VAL A 111 -20.02 -7.53 -1.28
C VAL A 111 -21.02 -7.42 -0.14
N PRO A 112 -22.10 -8.24 -0.12
CA PRO A 112 -23.16 -8.16 0.89
C PRO A 112 -22.67 -8.27 2.34
N LYS A 113 -21.58 -9.00 2.57
CA LYS A 113 -20.94 -9.15 3.89
C LYS A 113 -20.38 -7.84 4.45
N LEU A 114 -20.06 -6.87 3.59
CA LEU A 114 -19.53 -5.56 3.97
C LEU A 114 -20.63 -4.48 4.07
N ARG A 115 -21.90 -4.88 4.26
CA ARG A 115 -23.00 -3.90 4.38
C ARG A 115 -22.83 -2.94 5.55
N GLU A 116 -22.28 -3.41 6.67
CA GLU A 116 -21.93 -2.55 7.82
C GLU A 116 -20.88 -1.50 7.44
N LEU A 117 -19.78 -1.92 6.78
CA LEU A 117 -18.75 -1.03 6.23
C LEU A 117 -19.32 0.00 5.27
N SER A 118 -20.22 -0.43 4.40
CA SER A 118 -20.80 0.40 3.36
C SER A 118 -21.67 1.55 3.89
N LEU A 119 -22.28 1.38 5.07
CA LEU A 119 -23.20 2.34 5.68
C LEU A 119 -22.62 3.07 6.89
N SER A 120 -21.40 2.73 7.30
CA SER A 120 -20.72 3.35 8.43
C SER A 120 -20.21 4.76 8.09
N ALA A 121 -20.03 5.61 9.11
CA ALA A 121 -19.39 6.91 8.92
C ALA A 121 -17.92 6.74 8.48
N CYS A 122 -17.40 7.65 7.64
CA CYS A 122 -16.00 7.61 7.17
C CYS A 122 -14.99 7.55 8.32
N ALA A 123 -15.26 8.28 9.42
CA ALA A 123 -14.43 8.27 10.64
C ALA A 123 -14.37 6.91 11.37
N THR A 124 -15.30 6.00 11.07
CA THR A 124 -15.25 4.62 11.58
C THR A 124 -14.48 3.73 10.61
N VAL A 125 -14.71 3.90 9.30
CA VAL A 125 -14.06 3.11 8.25
C VAL A 125 -12.56 3.39 8.17
N GLU A 126 -12.10 4.61 8.45
CA GLU A 126 -10.68 4.97 8.43
C GLU A 126 -9.86 4.28 9.55
N LYS A 127 -10.52 3.81 10.62
CA LYS A 127 -9.84 3.16 11.74
C LYS A 127 -9.31 1.80 11.30
N ARG A 128 -7.98 1.69 11.25
CA ARG A 128 -7.25 0.48 10.82
C ARG A 128 -7.80 -0.81 11.43
N ASP A 129 -7.97 -0.86 12.76
CA ASP A 129 -8.42 -2.08 13.45
C ASP A 129 -9.87 -2.45 13.14
N TRP A 130 -10.71 -1.46 12.85
CA TRP A 130 -12.09 -1.72 12.46
C TRP A 130 -12.17 -2.20 11.02
N LEU A 131 -11.50 -1.51 10.10
CA LEU A 131 -11.40 -1.92 8.70
C LEU A 131 -10.83 -3.32 8.55
N ARG A 132 -9.76 -3.63 9.29
CA ARG A 132 -9.13 -4.97 9.29
C ARG A 132 -10.10 -6.06 9.75
N ARG A 133 -10.95 -5.79 10.75
CA ARG A 133 -11.96 -6.77 11.20
C ARG A 133 -13.03 -7.02 10.13
N GLN A 134 -13.53 -5.95 9.51
CA GLN A 134 -14.54 -6.06 8.44
C GLN A 134 -13.99 -6.82 7.22
N LEU A 135 -12.80 -6.45 6.75
CA LEU A 135 -12.13 -7.17 5.65
C LEU A 135 -11.71 -8.60 6.06
N GLY A 136 -11.42 -8.83 7.34
CA GLY A 136 -11.08 -10.14 7.88
C GLY A 136 -12.21 -11.17 7.81
N ALA A 137 -13.47 -10.71 7.79
CA ALA A 137 -14.67 -11.55 7.65
C ALA A 137 -14.86 -12.12 6.23
N LEU A 138 -14.14 -11.59 5.24
CA LEU A 138 -14.19 -12.05 3.87
C LEU A 138 -13.30 -13.28 3.63
N SER A 139 -13.74 -14.15 2.74
CA SER A 139 -12.91 -15.22 2.19
C SER A 139 -11.79 -14.64 1.32
N VAL A 140 -10.77 -15.44 1.03
CA VAL A 140 -9.66 -15.03 0.16
C VAL A 140 -10.17 -14.69 -1.24
N ASP A 141 -11.13 -15.45 -1.77
CA ASP A 141 -11.73 -15.20 -3.09
C ASP A 141 -12.55 -13.91 -3.12
N GLU A 142 -13.29 -13.61 -2.05
CA GLU A 142 -14.04 -12.35 -1.92
C GLU A 142 -13.11 -11.14 -1.83
N LEU A 143 -12.02 -11.23 -1.06
CA LEU A 143 -10.99 -10.20 -1.00
C LEU A 143 -10.29 -10.02 -2.34
N ARG A 144 -9.90 -11.12 -2.99
CA ARG A 144 -9.29 -11.09 -4.31
C ARG A 144 -10.20 -10.41 -5.32
N PHE A 145 -11.49 -10.76 -5.33
CA PHE A 145 -12.48 -10.13 -6.20
C PHE A 145 -12.60 -8.62 -5.94
N LEU A 146 -12.69 -8.21 -4.67
CA LEU A 146 -12.77 -6.80 -4.29
C LEU A 146 -11.52 -6.02 -4.72
N VAL A 147 -10.32 -6.56 -4.44
CA VAL A 147 -9.04 -5.88 -4.69
C VAL A 147 -8.69 -5.81 -6.18
N THR A 148 -8.94 -6.88 -6.93
CA THR A 148 -8.53 -6.96 -8.35
C THR A 148 -9.59 -6.42 -9.32
N ARG A 149 -10.87 -6.73 -9.12
CA ARG A 149 -11.94 -6.37 -10.08
C ARG A 149 -12.63 -5.07 -9.76
N GLN A 150 -12.86 -4.80 -8.48
CA GLN A 150 -13.64 -3.64 -8.05
C GLN A 150 -12.72 -2.44 -7.81
N LEU A 151 -11.76 -2.57 -6.89
CA LEU A 151 -10.84 -1.49 -6.52
C LEU A 151 -9.66 -1.33 -7.48
N ARG A 152 -9.35 -2.39 -8.26
CA ARG A 152 -8.25 -2.42 -9.23
C ARG A 152 -6.90 -2.00 -8.63
N LEU A 153 -6.65 -2.41 -7.38
CA LEU A 153 -5.39 -2.13 -6.68
C LEU A 153 -4.28 -3.12 -7.06
N LEU A 154 -4.66 -4.25 -7.67
CA LEU A 154 -3.74 -5.29 -8.14
C LEU A 154 -4.26 -5.89 -9.45
N PRO A 155 -3.37 -6.27 -10.38
CA PRO A 155 -3.74 -7.06 -11.54
C PRO A 155 -4.33 -8.43 -11.16
N GLU A 156 -5.30 -8.95 -11.91
CA GLU A 156 -5.87 -10.30 -11.68
C GLU A 156 -4.82 -11.42 -11.81
N ALA A 157 -3.80 -11.18 -12.65
CA ALA A 157 -2.68 -12.06 -12.90
C ALA A 157 -1.56 -11.95 -11.85
N ASP A 158 -1.69 -11.07 -10.86
CA ASP A 158 -0.65 -10.90 -9.84
C ASP A 158 -0.52 -12.16 -8.97
N PRO A 159 0.68 -12.74 -8.80
CA PRO A 159 0.88 -13.92 -7.97
C PRO A 159 0.44 -13.72 -6.51
N GLN A 160 0.52 -12.49 -5.98
CA GLN A 160 0.17 -12.17 -4.61
C GLN A 160 -1.33 -11.92 -4.41
N ALA A 161 -2.12 -11.84 -5.50
CA ALA A 161 -3.57 -11.68 -5.41
C ALA A 161 -4.28 -12.92 -4.81
N GLY A 162 -3.58 -14.05 -4.62
CA GLY A 162 -4.08 -15.21 -3.88
C GLY A 162 -3.54 -15.35 -2.46
N ASP A 163 -2.61 -14.49 -2.04
CA ASP A 163 -1.96 -14.60 -0.72
C ASP A 163 -2.78 -13.87 0.36
N PRO A 164 -3.39 -14.58 1.32
CA PRO A 164 -4.15 -13.95 2.39
C PRO A 164 -3.31 -13.03 3.29
N VAL A 165 -2.00 -13.26 3.41
CA VAL A 165 -1.11 -12.41 4.21
C VAL A 165 -0.84 -11.08 3.50
N PHE A 166 -0.86 -11.09 2.17
CA PHE A 166 -0.72 -9.88 1.37
C PHE A 166 -2.01 -9.06 1.34
N LEU A 167 -3.16 -9.72 1.28
CA LEU A 167 -4.49 -9.07 1.16
C LEU A 167 -5.12 -8.62 2.50
N LYS A 168 -4.66 -9.10 3.66
CA LYS A 168 -5.24 -8.83 5.00
C LYS A 168 -4.30 -8.05 5.93
#